data_AF-A0A1C5RXZ8-F1
#
_entry.id   AF-A0A1C5RXZ8-F1
#
_cell.length_a   1.000
_cell.length_b   1.000
_cell.length_c   1.000
_cell.angle_alpha   90.00
_cell.angle_beta   90.00
_cell.angle_gamma   90.00
#
_symmetry.space_group_name_H-M   'P 1'
#
loop_
_entity.id
_entity.type
_entity.pdbx_description
1 polymer ?
#
loop_
_entity_poly.entity_id
_entity_poly.type
_entity_poly.pdbx_seq_one_letter_code
_entity_poly.pdbx_strand_id
1 'polypeptide(L)'
;MKARSKALLLALCAVLLVAVSVLGTMAYLTSKTQVITNTFTVGDINIELTETKPESRQAKIIPGVDIEKDPKVTVKANSEACWLFVKVEQTGTFVTDKVTYSVMTGTDGWKALPGVDGVYYREVGAVTTDTDFYVLTGNTAHPNGVVIVSDKLTKAEIDTITDGNQPKLTFTAYAVQKEGIDTAADAWAKVNTTSGSN
;
A
#
# COMPACT_ATOMS: atom_id res chain seq x y z
N MET A 1 39.58 -90.07 28.73
CA MET A 1 39.26 -88.77 28.11
C MET A 1 37.78 -88.40 28.34
N LYS A 2 37.39 -87.83 29.49
CA LYS A 2 36.00 -87.34 29.70
C LYS A 2 35.89 -86.01 30.47
N ALA A 3 36.94 -85.59 31.19
CA ALA A 3 36.96 -84.32 31.92
C ALA A 3 37.49 -83.13 31.10
N ARG A 4 38.43 -83.38 30.17
CA ARG A 4 39.05 -82.31 29.35
C ARG A 4 38.09 -81.66 28.35
N SER A 5 37.11 -82.39 27.82
CA SER A 5 36.10 -81.83 26.91
C SER A 5 35.08 -80.93 27.61
N LYS A 6 34.69 -81.27 28.85
CA LYS A 6 33.78 -80.45 29.65
C LYS A 6 34.41 -79.13 30.10
N ALA A 7 35.69 -79.18 30.49
CA ALA A 7 36.45 -77.97 30.85
C ALA A 7 36.67 -77.04 29.65
N LEU A 8 36.94 -77.60 28.47
CA LEU A 8 37.06 -76.84 27.22
C LEU A 8 35.73 -76.20 26.82
N LEU A 9 34.62 -76.94 26.97
CA LEU A 9 33.28 -76.44 26.67
C LEU A 9 32.85 -75.34 27.64
N LEU A 10 33.12 -75.51 28.96
CA LEU A 10 32.86 -74.45 29.95
C LEU A 10 33.73 -73.21 29.71
N ALA A 11 35.00 -73.39 29.35
CA ALA A 11 35.89 -72.27 29.03
C ALA A 11 35.43 -71.54 27.75
N LEU A 12 34.97 -72.27 26.73
CA LEU A 12 34.42 -71.69 25.51
C LEU A 12 33.10 -70.96 25.78
N CYS A 13 32.23 -71.51 26.63
CA CYS A 13 31.00 -70.84 27.07
C CYS A 13 31.29 -69.60 27.92
N ALA A 14 32.30 -69.63 28.80
CA ALA A 14 32.71 -68.48 29.59
C ALA A 14 33.32 -67.37 28.73
N VAL A 15 34.13 -67.71 27.72
CA VAL A 15 34.67 -66.76 26.74
C VAL A 15 33.55 -66.17 25.86
N LEU A 16 32.56 -66.97 25.45
CA LEU A 16 31.37 -66.48 24.75
C LEU A 16 30.50 -65.56 25.63
N LEU A 17 30.35 -65.85 26.93
CA LEU A 17 29.61 -65.01 27.88
C LEU A 17 30.31 -63.66 28.14
N VAL A 18 31.65 -63.62 28.13
CA VAL A 18 32.44 -62.39 28.29
C VAL A 18 32.53 -61.58 26.98
N ALA A 19 32.44 -62.23 25.82
CA ALA A 19 32.44 -61.55 24.52
C ALA A 19 31.13 -60.80 24.20
N VAL A 20 30.04 -61.04 24.95
CA VAL A 20 28.74 -60.38 24.73
C VAL A 20 28.62 -59.05 25.49
N SER A 21 29.52 -58.72 26.42
CA SER A 21 29.37 -57.53 27.27
C SER A 21 30.06 -56.25 26.79
N VAL A 22 30.75 -56.25 25.63
CA VAL A 22 31.53 -55.06 25.17
C VAL A 22 31.18 -54.55 23.78
N LEU A 23 30.08 -55.01 23.17
CA LEU A 23 29.50 -54.35 22.00
C LEU A 23 28.14 -53.79 22.33
N GLY A 24 28.09 -52.99 23.40
CA GLY A 24 27.05 -51.97 23.54
C GLY A 24 27.29 -50.91 22.48
N THR A 25 26.93 -51.20 21.24
CA THR A 25 26.72 -50.16 20.22
C THR A 25 25.79 -49.15 20.86
N MET A 26 26.27 -47.92 21.05
CA MET A 26 25.41 -46.81 21.46
C MET A 26 24.37 -46.63 20.37
N ALA A 27 23.21 -47.27 20.50
CA ALA A 27 22.06 -47.00 19.67
C ALA A 27 21.52 -45.64 20.12
N TYR A 28 22.05 -44.57 19.54
CA TYR A 28 21.45 -43.26 19.66
C TYR A 28 20.06 -43.35 19.02
N LEU A 29 19.00 -43.38 19.84
CA LEU A 29 17.61 -43.28 19.38
C LEU A 29 17.33 -41.83 18.99
N THR A 30 17.91 -41.41 17.87
CA THR A 30 17.60 -40.11 17.26
C THR A 30 16.38 -40.27 16.36
N SER A 31 15.28 -39.65 16.78
CA SER A 31 14.08 -39.48 15.95
C SER A 31 14.02 -38.03 15.50
N LYS A 32 13.87 -37.83 14.19
CA LYS A 32 13.70 -36.52 13.56
C LYS A 32 12.30 -36.48 12.98
N THR A 33 11.53 -35.45 13.32
CA THR A 33 10.23 -35.22 12.71
C THR A 33 10.39 -34.75 11.26
N GLN A 34 9.34 -34.85 10.46
CA GLN A 34 9.34 -34.21 9.14
C GLN A 34 9.56 -32.69 9.30
N VAL A 35 10.32 -32.12 8.37
CA VAL A 35 10.52 -30.67 8.29
C VAL A 35 9.26 -30.08 7.68
N ILE A 36 8.54 -29.26 8.46
CA ILE A 36 7.43 -28.44 7.95
C ILE A 36 8.02 -27.08 7.58
N THR A 37 8.11 -26.81 6.28
CA THR A 37 8.56 -25.52 5.77
C THR A 37 7.35 -24.63 5.53
N ASN A 38 7.24 -23.51 6.27
CA ASN A 38 6.28 -22.46 5.99
C ASN A 38 6.98 -21.36 5.20
N THR A 39 6.42 -21.00 4.05
CA THR A 39 6.85 -19.83 3.27
C THR A 39 6.00 -18.64 3.71
N PHE A 40 6.65 -17.59 4.21
CA PHE A 40 6.00 -16.32 4.54
C PHE A 40 6.20 -15.35 3.37
N THR A 41 5.11 -14.83 2.80
CA THR A 41 5.12 -13.78 1.77
C THR A 41 4.90 -12.42 2.42
N VAL A 42 5.60 -11.39 1.96
CA VAL A 42 5.28 -10.00 2.29
C VAL A 42 4.24 -9.53 1.28
N GLY A 43 3.13 -8.94 1.75
CA GLY A 43 2.14 -8.33 0.87
C GLY A 43 2.75 -7.19 0.07
N ASP A 44 2.30 -7.01 -1.17
CA ASP A 44 2.79 -5.95 -2.07
C ASP A 44 1.65 -5.00 -2.42
N ILE A 45 1.91 -3.69 -2.42
CA ILE A 45 0.95 -2.65 -2.78
C ILE A 45 1.67 -1.61 -3.62
N ASN A 46 1.27 -1.54 -4.88
CA ASN A 46 1.87 -0.64 -5.84
C ASN A 46 0.81 0.37 -6.30
N ILE A 47 1.10 1.65 -6.13
CA ILE A 47 0.23 2.73 -6.61
C ILE A 47 0.97 3.71 -7.50
N GLU A 48 0.25 4.34 -8.41
CA GLU A 48 0.76 5.38 -9.30
C GLU A 48 -0.21 6.57 -9.30
N LEU A 49 0.30 7.79 -9.14
CA LEU A 49 -0.49 9.01 -9.34
C LEU A 49 -0.08 9.64 -10.66
N THR A 50 -1.06 9.82 -11.55
CA THR A 50 -0.87 10.47 -12.85
C THR A 50 -1.79 11.65 -13.00
N GLU A 51 -1.34 12.64 -13.77
CA GLU A 51 -2.15 13.74 -14.25
C GLU A 51 -1.60 14.16 -15.62
N THR A 52 -2.44 14.05 -16.65
CA THR A 52 -2.09 14.31 -18.05
C THR A 52 -2.67 15.64 -18.56
N LYS A 53 -3.58 16.24 -17.79
CA LYS A 53 -4.29 17.47 -18.15
C LYS A 53 -4.07 18.62 -17.15
N PRO A 54 -3.89 19.85 -17.65
CA PRO A 54 -3.53 20.17 -19.05
C PRO A 54 -2.16 19.60 -19.40
N GLU A 55 -1.82 19.46 -20.69
CA GLU A 55 -0.58 18.79 -21.13
C GLU A 55 0.69 19.42 -20.55
N SER A 56 0.71 20.75 -20.38
CA SER A 56 1.83 21.49 -19.77
C SER A 56 1.81 21.48 -18.24
N ARG A 57 0.76 20.92 -17.63
CA ARG A 57 0.42 21.03 -16.19
C ARG A 57 0.28 22.47 -15.68
N GLN A 58 0.17 23.42 -16.61
CA GLN A 58 -0.06 24.83 -16.35
C GLN A 58 -1.28 25.28 -17.15
N ALA A 59 -2.17 26.03 -16.52
CA ALA A 59 -3.34 26.58 -17.18
C ALA A 59 -3.43 28.08 -16.89
N LYS A 60 -3.88 28.84 -17.89
CA LYS A 60 -4.30 30.23 -17.68
C LYS A 60 -5.73 30.23 -17.18
N ILE A 61 -6.01 31.01 -16.15
CA ILE A 61 -7.37 31.27 -15.71
C ILE A 61 -8.00 32.25 -16.70
N ILE A 62 -9.03 31.79 -17.41
CA ILE A 62 -9.81 32.59 -18.36
C ILE A 62 -11.27 32.54 -17.88
N PRO A 63 -11.92 33.69 -17.60
CA PRO A 63 -13.31 33.71 -17.15
C PRO A 63 -14.24 32.90 -18.08
N GLY A 64 -15.05 32.02 -17.49
CA GLY A 64 -15.99 31.17 -18.20
C GLY A 64 -15.37 29.99 -18.95
N VAL A 65 -14.06 29.78 -18.84
CA VAL A 65 -13.36 28.64 -19.45
C VAL A 65 -12.84 27.73 -18.36
N ASP A 66 -13.45 26.56 -18.27
CA ASP A 66 -13.03 25.50 -17.37
C ASP A 66 -11.62 25.01 -17.67
N ILE A 67 -10.92 24.58 -16.63
CA ILE A 67 -9.59 23.99 -16.74
C ILE A 67 -9.74 22.48 -16.59
N GLU A 68 -9.53 21.74 -17.68
CA GLU A 68 -9.50 20.29 -17.67
C GLU A 68 -8.37 19.77 -16.79
N LYS A 69 -8.71 18.83 -15.91
CA LYS A 69 -7.78 18.11 -15.02
C LYS A 69 -8.14 16.64 -15.03
N ASP A 70 -7.21 15.78 -14.66
CA ASP A 70 -7.46 14.33 -14.59
C ASP A 70 -6.56 13.62 -13.56
N PRO A 71 -6.38 14.17 -12.34
CA PRO A 71 -5.58 13.51 -11.32
C PRO A 71 -6.18 12.15 -11.02
N LYS A 72 -5.38 11.11 -11.22
CA LYS A 72 -5.80 9.71 -11.18
C LYS A 72 -4.80 8.88 -10.40
N VAL A 73 -5.30 8.19 -9.38
CA VAL A 73 -4.54 7.20 -8.64
C VAL A 73 -4.86 5.82 -9.18
N THR A 74 -3.84 5.11 -9.66
CA THR A 74 -3.95 3.74 -10.14
C THR A 74 -3.37 2.80 -9.09
N VAL A 75 -4.16 1.85 -8.61
CA VAL A 75 -3.65 0.70 -7.84
C VAL A 75 -3.27 -0.38 -8.85
N LYS A 76 -2.00 -0.76 -8.88
CA LYS A 76 -1.45 -1.67 -9.88
C LYS A 76 -1.88 -3.12 -9.64
N ALA A 77 -1.94 -3.89 -10.72
CA ALA A 77 -2.24 -5.31 -10.69
C ALA A 77 -1.42 -6.07 -9.63
N ASN A 78 -2.06 -7.06 -9.01
CA ASN A 78 -1.51 -7.90 -7.94
C ASN A 78 -1.21 -7.14 -6.63
N SER A 79 -1.77 -5.95 -6.44
CA SER A 79 -1.72 -5.28 -5.14
C SER A 79 -2.71 -5.92 -4.17
N GLU A 80 -2.28 -6.08 -2.93
CA GLU A 80 -3.11 -6.51 -1.81
C GLU A 80 -4.19 -5.47 -1.45
N ALA A 81 -5.19 -5.91 -0.67
CA ALA A 81 -6.20 -5.00 -0.16
C ALA A 81 -5.56 -3.86 0.66
N CYS A 82 -5.95 -2.63 0.38
CA CYS A 82 -5.31 -1.45 0.94
C CYS A 82 -6.28 -0.33 1.30
N TRP A 83 -5.83 0.50 2.24
CA TRP A 83 -6.35 1.84 2.45
C TRP A 83 -5.62 2.77 1.49
N LEU A 84 -6.33 3.26 0.49
CA LEU A 84 -5.82 4.22 -0.48
C LEU A 84 -6.15 5.64 -0.01
N PHE A 85 -5.17 6.54 -0.04
CA PHE A 85 -5.33 7.94 0.33
C PHE A 85 -4.91 8.86 -0.80
N VAL A 86 -5.55 10.03 -0.86
CA VAL A 86 -5.07 11.18 -1.60
C VAL A 86 -5.14 12.42 -0.72
N LYS A 87 -4.02 13.14 -0.63
CA LYS A 87 -3.94 14.47 -0.04
C LYS A 87 -4.08 15.49 -1.16
N VAL A 88 -5.01 16.40 -1.01
CA VAL A 88 -5.30 17.50 -1.93
C VAL A 88 -4.96 18.81 -1.23
N GLU A 89 -3.93 19.49 -1.71
CA GLU A 89 -3.43 20.73 -1.11
C GLU A 89 -3.68 21.90 -2.05
N GLN A 90 -4.36 22.92 -1.53
CA GLN A 90 -4.60 24.17 -2.22
C GLN A 90 -3.68 25.25 -1.64
N THR A 91 -2.93 25.94 -2.48
CA THR A 91 -2.13 27.12 -2.09
C THR A 91 -2.34 28.27 -3.05
N GLY A 92 -1.98 29.48 -2.64
CA GLY A 92 -2.24 30.69 -3.42
C GLY A 92 -3.72 31.09 -3.41
N THR A 93 -4.11 31.90 -4.38
CA THR A 93 -5.43 32.56 -4.41
C THR A 93 -6.37 31.88 -5.38
N PHE A 94 -7.33 31.15 -4.82
CA PHE A 94 -8.52 30.70 -5.54
C PHE A 94 -9.62 31.71 -5.25
N VAL A 95 -10.08 32.43 -6.28
CA VAL A 95 -11.12 33.43 -6.11
C VAL A 95 -12.40 32.72 -5.67
N THR A 96 -12.87 33.06 -4.47
CA THR A 96 -14.01 32.42 -3.82
C THR A 96 -15.21 32.37 -4.76
N ASP A 97 -15.85 31.20 -4.85
CA ASP A 97 -17.01 30.91 -5.71
C ASP A 97 -16.80 31.12 -7.22
N LYS A 98 -15.57 31.39 -7.66
CA LYS A 98 -15.24 31.73 -9.05
C LYS A 98 -14.13 30.88 -9.65
N VAL A 99 -13.22 30.38 -8.84
CA VAL A 99 -12.26 29.34 -9.22
C VAL A 99 -12.40 28.21 -8.22
N THR A 100 -13.13 27.16 -8.60
CA THR A 100 -13.56 26.12 -7.67
C THR A 100 -13.28 24.74 -8.23
N TYR A 101 -12.98 23.80 -7.33
CA TYR A 101 -12.92 22.37 -7.65
C TYR A 101 -13.62 21.58 -6.56
N SER A 102 -13.88 20.30 -6.81
CA SER A 102 -14.41 19.40 -5.80
C SER A 102 -13.79 18.03 -5.97
N VAL A 103 -13.42 17.39 -4.87
CA VAL A 103 -13.02 15.98 -4.88
C VAL A 103 -14.23 15.13 -5.24
N MET A 104 -14.05 14.10 -6.06
CA MET A 104 -15.11 13.15 -6.42
C MET A 104 -15.52 12.37 -5.17
N THR A 105 -16.61 12.78 -4.55
CA THR A 105 -17.20 12.11 -3.38
C THR A 105 -18.52 11.44 -3.78
N GLY A 106 -19.08 10.59 -2.92
CA GLY A 106 -20.31 9.83 -3.19
C GLY A 106 -20.09 8.32 -3.08
N THR A 107 -21.04 7.53 -3.58
CA THR A 107 -21.04 6.06 -3.45
C THR A 107 -19.75 5.42 -3.98
N ASP A 108 -19.27 5.89 -5.13
CA ASP A 108 -18.07 5.38 -5.81
C ASP A 108 -16.86 6.33 -5.68
N GLY A 109 -16.99 7.36 -4.86
CA GLY A 109 -15.99 8.41 -4.68
C GLY A 109 -15.08 8.21 -3.47
N TRP A 110 -14.28 9.23 -3.21
CA TRP A 110 -13.44 9.35 -2.04
C TRP A 110 -14.25 9.79 -0.81
N LYS A 111 -13.80 9.36 0.37
CA LYS A 111 -14.35 9.79 1.67
C LYS A 111 -13.36 10.74 2.33
N ALA A 112 -13.81 11.89 2.81
CA ALA A 112 -12.95 12.78 3.59
C ALA A 112 -12.51 12.08 4.88
N LEU A 113 -11.22 12.16 5.20
CA LEU A 113 -10.68 11.62 6.45
C LEU A 113 -11.02 12.58 7.60
N PRO A 114 -11.79 12.14 8.62
CA PRO A 114 -12.15 13.02 9.72
C PRO A 114 -10.90 13.49 10.48
N GLY A 115 -10.84 14.80 10.78
CA GLY A 115 -9.76 15.39 11.56
C GLY A 115 -8.45 15.62 10.81
N VAL A 116 -8.40 15.38 9.49
CA VAL A 116 -7.22 15.67 8.66
C VAL A 116 -7.64 16.41 7.39
N ASP A 117 -7.38 17.71 7.35
CA ASP A 117 -7.77 18.57 6.24
C ASP A 117 -7.12 18.15 4.92
N GLY A 118 -7.92 18.15 3.85
CA GLY A 118 -7.46 17.84 2.50
C GLY A 118 -7.12 16.37 2.25
N VAL A 119 -7.25 15.48 3.24
CA VAL A 119 -7.00 14.05 3.06
C VAL A 119 -8.30 13.30 2.83
N TYR A 120 -8.31 12.49 1.79
CA TYR A 120 -9.42 11.64 1.43
C TYR A 120 -8.94 10.20 1.26
N TYR A 121 -9.83 9.25 1.50
CA TYR A 121 -9.50 7.83 1.47
C TYR A 121 -10.53 6.98 0.74
N ARG A 122 -10.08 5.80 0.33
CA ARG A 122 -10.90 4.69 -0.16
C ARG A 122 -10.41 3.40 0.45
N GLU A 123 -11.35 2.49 0.65
CA GLU A 123 -11.02 1.10 0.84
C GLU A 123 -10.96 0.43 -0.53
N VAL A 124 -9.84 -0.23 -0.82
CA VAL A 124 -9.62 -0.93 -2.08
C VAL A 124 -9.33 -2.39 -1.75
N GLY A 125 -10.11 -3.31 -2.34
CA GLY A 125 -9.84 -4.74 -2.24
C GLY A 125 -8.55 -5.12 -2.98
N ALA A 126 -8.08 -6.36 -2.80
CA ALA A 126 -6.98 -6.86 -3.63
C ALA A 126 -7.39 -6.81 -5.12
N VAL A 127 -6.48 -6.39 -5.98
CA VAL A 127 -6.75 -6.20 -7.41
C VAL A 127 -5.89 -7.13 -8.26
N THR A 128 -6.47 -7.75 -9.28
CA THR A 128 -5.74 -8.59 -10.25
C THR A 128 -5.32 -7.83 -11.50
N THR A 129 -5.83 -6.61 -11.69
CA THR A 129 -5.54 -5.71 -12.80
C THR A 129 -5.45 -4.28 -12.30
N ASP A 130 -4.76 -3.41 -13.03
CA ASP A 130 -4.71 -1.97 -12.73
C ASP A 130 -6.14 -1.42 -12.54
N THR A 131 -6.34 -0.74 -11.42
CA THR A 131 -7.63 -0.15 -11.04
C THR A 131 -7.46 1.34 -10.82
N ASP A 132 -8.23 2.12 -11.57
CA ASP A 132 -8.09 3.57 -11.65
C ASP A 132 -9.11 4.33 -10.79
N PHE A 133 -8.65 5.37 -10.12
CA PHE A 133 -9.46 6.22 -9.26
C PHE A 133 -9.19 7.71 -9.54
N TYR A 134 -10.12 8.36 -10.25
CA TYR A 134 -10.07 9.81 -10.47
C TYR A 134 -10.34 10.56 -9.16
N VAL A 135 -9.60 11.65 -8.94
CA VAL A 135 -9.63 12.41 -7.67
C VAL A 135 -10.65 13.54 -7.71
N LEU A 136 -10.75 14.26 -8.83
CA LEU A 136 -11.66 15.39 -8.96
C LEU A 136 -13.00 15.00 -9.57
N THR A 137 -14.06 15.68 -9.15
CA THR A 137 -15.35 15.64 -9.82
C THR A 137 -15.19 16.27 -11.20
N GLY A 138 -15.69 15.58 -12.23
CA GLY A 138 -15.75 16.10 -13.59
C GLY A 138 -17.05 16.83 -13.89
N ASN A 139 -17.18 17.28 -15.14
CA ASN A 139 -18.43 17.78 -15.72
C ASN A 139 -18.72 17.06 -17.05
N THR A 140 -19.76 17.48 -17.78
CA THR A 140 -20.15 16.87 -19.05
C THR A 140 -19.04 16.86 -20.11
N ALA A 141 -18.19 17.89 -20.15
CA ALA A 141 -17.09 18.01 -21.11
C ALA A 141 -15.82 17.30 -20.63
N HIS A 142 -15.56 17.33 -19.33
CA HIS A 142 -14.36 16.80 -18.68
C HIS A 142 -14.76 15.86 -17.54
N PRO A 143 -15.20 14.63 -17.83
CA PRO A 143 -15.78 13.72 -16.83
C PRO A 143 -14.77 13.23 -15.78
N ASN A 144 -13.47 13.34 -16.06
CA ASN A 144 -12.39 12.80 -15.24
C ASN A 144 -11.79 13.82 -14.26
N GLY A 145 -12.28 15.06 -14.28
CA GLY A 145 -11.83 16.12 -13.38
C GLY A 145 -11.88 17.50 -14.03
N VAL A 146 -12.26 18.49 -13.25
CA VAL A 146 -12.29 19.87 -13.73
C VAL A 146 -12.10 20.87 -12.60
N VAL A 147 -11.43 21.97 -12.90
CA VAL A 147 -11.50 23.21 -12.10
C VAL A 147 -12.43 24.15 -12.85
N ILE A 148 -13.53 24.53 -12.22
CA ILE A 148 -14.54 25.42 -12.78
C ILE A 148 -14.08 26.87 -12.64
N VAL A 149 -14.17 27.62 -13.74
CA VAL A 149 -13.87 29.06 -13.74
C VAL A 149 -15.13 29.83 -14.14
N SER A 150 -15.67 30.60 -13.19
CA SER A 150 -16.88 31.40 -13.43
C SER A 150 -16.65 32.48 -14.49
N ASP A 151 -17.66 32.68 -15.33
CA ASP A 151 -17.80 33.81 -16.25
C ASP A 151 -17.87 35.18 -15.54
N LYS A 152 -18.20 35.20 -14.24
CA LYS A 152 -18.23 36.40 -13.39
C LYS A 152 -16.87 36.74 -12.78
N LEU A 153 -15.82 36.00 -13.09
CA LEU A 153 -14.46 36.35 -12.69
C LEU A 153 -14.01 37.63 -13.38
N THR A 154 -13.73 38.66 -12.59
CA THR A 154 -13.39 39.99 -13.09
C THR A 154 -11.89 40.16 -13.26
N LYS A 155 -11.51 41.11 -14.13
CA LYS A 155 -10.11 41.49 -14.30
C LYS A 155 -9.47 41.98 -12.98
N ALA A 156 -10.21 42.74 -12.18
CA ALA A 156 -9.72 43.23 -10.90
C ALA A 156 -9.36 42.08 -9.93
N GLU A 157 -10.16 41.01 -9.91
CA GLU A 157 -9.87 39.82 -9.11
C GLU A 157 -8.67 39.04 -9.66
N ILE A 158 -8.56 38.91 -10.98
CA ILE A 158 -7.39 38.28 -11.62
C ILE A 158 -6.11 39.09 -11.32
N ASP A 159 -6.17 40.42 -11.35
CA ASP A 159 -5.03 41.29 -11.09
C ASP A 159 -4.55 41.19 -9.62
N THR A 160 -5.36 40.61 -8.70
CA THR A 160 -4.91 40.27 -7.33
C THR A 160 -4.03 39.00 -7.28
N ILE A 161 -4.04 38.19 -8.34
CA ILE A 161 -3.20 37.01 -8.48
C ILE A 161 -1.87 37.44 -9.09
N THR A 162 -0.86 37.47 -8.24
CA THR A 162 0.54 37.75 -8.52
C THR A 162 1.37 36.47 -8.52
N ASP A 163 2.64 36.55 -8.90
CA ASP A 163 3.57 35.42 -8.87
C ASP A 163 3.72 34.79 -7.48
N GLY A 164 3.57 35.58 -6.41
CA GLY A 164 3.69 35.11 -5.03
C GLY A 164 2.48 34.32 -4.52
N ASN A 165 1.32 34.44 -5.16
CA ASN A 165 0.06 33.82 -4.72
C ASN A 165 -0.68 33.12 -5.88
N GLN A 166 0.05 32.67 -6.91
CA GLN A 166 -0.56 31.88 -7.98
C GLN A 166 -1.27 30.64 -7.41
N PRO A 167 -2.53 30.38 -7.80
CA PRO A 167 -3.27 29.21 -7.34
C PRO A 167 -2.56 27.94 -7.77
N LYS A 168 -2.31 27.05 -6.81
CA LYS A 168 -1.75 25.72 -7.04
C LYS A 168 -2.61 24.68 -6.34
N LEU A 169 -2.87 23.60 -7.06
CA LEU A 169 -3.56 22.42 -6.57
C LEU A 169 -2.59 21.24 -6.68
N THR A 170 -2.21 20.67 -5.55
CA THR A 170 -1.23 19.59 -5.45
C THR A 170 -1.91 18.33 -4.96
N PHE A 171 -1.56 17.20 -5.58
CA PHE A 171 -2.07 15.88 -5.21
C PHE A 171 -0.91 15.00 -4.73
N THR A 172 -1.13 14.23 -3.67
CA THR A 172 -0.18 13.20 -3.23
C THR A 172 -0.96 11.97 -2.82
N ALA A 173 -0.60 10.81 -3.39
CA ALA A 173 -1.27 9.55 -3.10
C ALA A 173 -0.44 8.70 -2.14
N TYR A 174 -1.13 7.95 -1.28
CA TYR A 174 -0.53 7.00 -0.35
C TYR A 174 -1.35 5.72 -0.32
N ALA A 175 -0.73 4.60 -0.02
CA ALA A 175 -1.45 3.37 0.27
C ALA A 175 -0.83 2.66 1.47
N VAL A 176 -1.69 1.99 2.25
CA VAL A 176 -1.28 1.17 3.39
C VAL A 176 -2.03 -0.14 3.33
N GLN A 177 -1.35 -1.26 3.56
CA GLN A 177 -1.99 -2.58 3.58
C GLN A 177 -3.12 -2.61 4.61
N LYS A 178 -4.26 -3.15 4.20
CA LYS A 178 -5.46 -3.20 5.04
C LYS A 178 -5.36 -4.26 6.12
N GLU A 179 -4.61 -5.34 5.88
CA GLU A 179 -4.50 -6.44 6.84
C GLU A 179 -4.00 -5.95 8.20
N GLY A 180 -4.77 -6.28 9.25
CA GLY A 180 -4.48 -5.85 10.62
C GLY A 180 -4.77 -4.36 10.91
N ILE A 181 -5.40 -3.62 10.00
CA ILE A 181 -5.77 -2.21 10.18
C ILE A 181 -7.26 -2.00 9.86
N ASP A 182 -8.05 -1.83 10.91
CA ASP A 182 -9.52 -1.78 10.81
C ASP A 182 -10.06 -0.42 10.33
N THR A 183 -9.29 0.66 10.49
CA THR A 183 -9.77 2.01 10.17
C THR A 183 -8.80 2.80 9.29
N ALA A 184 -9.35 3.68 8.47
CA ALA A 184 -8.57 4.61 7.65
C ALA A 184 -7.74 5.59 8.51
N ALA A 185 -8.21 5.94 9.71
CA ALA A 185 -7.46 6.80 10.62
C ALA A 185 -6.18 6.11 11.13
N ASP A 186 -6.28 4.82 11.51
CA ASP A 186 -5.14 4.03 11.94
C ASP A 186 -4.14 3.81 10.80
N ALA A 187 -4.64 3.55 9.58
CA ALA A 187 -3.80 3.46 8.40
C ALA A 187 -3.08 4.78 8.09
N TRP A 188 -3.78 5.91 8.15
CA TRP A 188 -3.18 7.22 7.94
C TRP A 188 -2.08 7.55 8.96
N ALA A 189 -2.25 7.14 10.22
CA ALA A 189 -1.20 7.29 11.23
C ALA A 189 0.09 6.55 10.87
N LYS A 190 0.03 5.46 10.08
CA LYS A 190 1.21 4.74 9.58
C LYS A 190 1.91 5.43 8.41
N VAL A 191 1.18 6.18 7.58
CA VAL A 191 1.77 6.95 6.47
C VAL A 191 2.84 7.92 6.97
N ASN A 192 2.58 8.62 8.08
CA ASN A 192 3.51 9.59 8.66
C ASN A 192 4.75 8.97 9.31
N THR A 193 4.73 7.68 9.65
CA THR A 193 5.89 6.99 10.25
C THR A 193 6.95 6.59 9.23
N THR A 194 6.61 6.55 7.95
CA THR A 194 7.52 6.11 6.87
C THR A 194 8.38 7.26 6.31
N SER A 195 8.05 8.53 6.60
CA SER A 195 8.85 9.68 6.16
C SER A 195 10.11 9.95 7.01
N GLY A 196 10.39 9.13 8.03
CA GLY A 196 11.50 9.30 8.97
C GLY A 196 12.67 8.32 8.78
N SER A 197 12.85 7.73 7.60
CA SER A 197 13.97 6.82 7.34
C SER A 197 14.39 6.90 5.88
N ASN A 198 15.22 7.88 5.56
CA ASN A 198 16.22 7.85 4.48
C ASN A 198 17.31 8.87 4.80
#